data_AF-A0A543J213-F1
#
_entry.id   AF-A0A543J213-F1
#
_cell.length_a   1.000
_cell.length_b   1.000
_cell.length_c   1.000
_cell.angle_alpha   90.00
_cell.angle_beta   90.00
_cell.angle_gamma   90.00
#
_symmetry.space_group_name_H-M   'P 1'
#
loop_
_entity.id
_entity.type
_entity.pdbx_description
1 polymer ?
#
loop_
_entity_poly.entity_id
_entity_poly.type
_entity_poly.pdbx_seq_one_letter_code
_entity_poly.pdbx_strand_id
1 'polypeptide(L)'
;MRKLFAAAAVAGVMAMGIAAGPAQAAASATQTSSGADRLRCFETRVFLADFHVLDSALSGKHDGLFGLDDARMVRDGKVNASGDLKAAVTLLLQPARDNVHWWSRLDTAYKGAKDNPDGLVSRDDLKAYLKQYCGG
;
A
#
# COMPACT_ATOMS: atom_id res chain seq x y z
N MET A 1 46.62 35.00 21.50
CA MET A 1 46.59 35.92 22.66
C MET A 1 45.38 35.59 23.50
N ARG A 2 45.62 35.06 24.70
CA ARG A 2 44.62 34.76 25.73
C ARG A 2 44.20 36.07 26.41
N LYS A 3 42.90 36.23 26.69
CA LYS A 3 42.42 37.03 27.82
C LYS A 3 41.48 36.17 28.65
N LEU A 4 41.73 36.22 29.96
CA LEU A 4 41.27 35.38 31.05
C LEU A 4 40.05 36.01 31.77
N PHE A 5 39.50 35.23 32.71
CA PHE A 5 38.68 35.60 33.89
C PHE A 5 37.16 35.69 33.62
N ALA A 6 36.24 35.17 34.45
CA ALA A 6 36.30 34.55 35.77
C ALA A 6 35.03 33.69 36.00
N ALA A 7 35.13 32.72 36.92
CA ALA A 7 33.99 31.97 37.46
C ALA A 7 33.48 32.62 38.75
N ALA A 8 32.15 32.67 38.92
CA ALA A 8 31.36 32.80 40.16
C ALA A 8 29.87 32.79 39.74
N ALA A 9 28.87 32.21 40.42
CA ALA A 9 28.75 31.67 41.76
C ALA A 9 27.61 30.63 41.81
N VAL A 10 27.64 29.81 42.86
CA VAL A 10 26.64 28.82 43.27
C VAL A 10 25.50 29.50 44.03
N ALA A 11 24.25 29.16 43.72
CA ALA A 11 23.07 29.11 44.62
C ALA A 11 21.88 28.62 43.76
N GLY A 12 21.24 27.48 43.96
CA GLY A 12 20.75 26.97 45.24
C GLY A 12 19.31 27.44 45.46
N VAL A 13 18.35 26.92 44.68
CA VAL A 13 16.93 26.89 45.08
C VAL A 13 16.35 25.57 44.59
N MET A 14 16.05 24.70 45.56
CA MET A 14 15.18 23.54 45.36
C MET A 14 13.79 24.05 44.97
N ALA A 15 13.38 23.74 43.74
CA ALA A 15 11.97 23.78 43.37
C ALA A 15 11.61 22.37 42.91
N MET A 16 10.88 21.65 43.76
CA MET A 16 10.09 20.48 43.39
C MET A 16 9.05 20.93 42.36
N GLY A 17 9.48 20.99 41.10
CA GLY A 17 8.61 21.07 39.94
C GLY A 17 8.28 19.65 39.52
N ILE A 18 7.04 19.23 39.78
CA ILE A 18 6.38 18.11 39.11
C ILE A 18 6.57 18.29 37.60
N ALA A 19 7.57 17.62 37.03
CA ALA A 19 7.76 17.51 35.60
C ALA A 19 6.65 16.60 35.07
N ALA A 20 5.48 17.19 34.80
CA ALA A 20 4.54 16.64 33.86
C ALA A 20 5.21 16.70 32.48
N GLY A 21 6.02 15.69 32.17
CA GLY A 21 6.47 15.46 30.80
C GLY A 21 5.25 15.34 29.89
N PRO A 22 5.31 15.78 28.63
CA PRO A 22 4.22 15.52 27.70
C PRO A 22 4.19 14.02 27.42
N ALA A 23 3.44 13.29 28.24
CA ALA A 23 2.83 12.03 27.86
C ALA A 23 1.68 12.36 26.89
N GLN A 24 2.04 12.70 25.65
CA GLN A 24 1.13 12.65 24.52
C GLN A 24 1.54 11.40 23.73
N ALA A 25 1.05 10.27 24.21
CA ALA A 25 -0.11 9.61 23.64
C ALA A 25 0.26 9.01 22.29
N ALA A 26 0.41 7.68 22.30
CA ALA A 26 0.43 6.88 21.09
C ALA A 26 -0.87 7.20 20.34
N ALA A 27 -0.78 8.13 19.40
CA ALA A 27 -1.79 8.29 18.39
C ALA A 27 -1.74 6.98 17.59
N SER A 28 -2.68 6.08 17.87
CA SER A 28 -3.18 5.20 16.83
C SER A 28 -3.64 6.13 15.72
N ALA A 29 -2.72 6.40 14.79
CA ALA A 29 -3.02 7.10 13.56
C ALA A 29 -3.97 6.17 12.82
N THR A 30 -5.27 6.35 13.06
CA THR A 30 -6.28 5.96 12.09
C THR A 30 -5.93 6.77 10.87
N GLN A 31 -5.13 6.19 9.97
CA GLN A 31 -4.81 6.79 8.68
C GLN A 31 -6.17 7.12 8.05
N THR A 32 -6.48 8.40 7.94
CA THR A 32 -7.53 8.86 7.05
C THR A 32 -7.05 8.53 5.64
N SER A 33 -7.27 7.29 5.23
CA SER A 33 -6.97 6.77 3.90
C SER A 33 -7.57 7.75 2.90
N SER A 34 -6.77 8.24 1.95
CA SER A 34 -7.26 9.13 0.91
C SER A 34 -8.39 8.46 0.12
N GLY A 35 -9.20 9.24 -0.60
CA GLY A 35 -10.22 8.67 -1.49
C GLY A 35 -9.62 7.67 -2.49
N ALA A 36 -8.39 7.94 -2.96
CA ALA A 36 -7.63 7.04 -3.81
C ALA A 36 -7.26 5.74 -3.10
N ASP A 37 -6.79 5.79 -1.84
CA ASP A 37 -6.44 4.58 -1.08
C ASP A 37 -7.66 3.67 -0.86
N ARG A 38 -8.82 4.26 -0.56
CA ARG A 38 -10.09 3.51 -0.43
C ARG A 38 -10.47 2.83 -1.73
N LEU A 39 -10.31 3.54 -2.85
CA LEU A 39 -10.56 2.98 -4.18
C LEU A 39 -9.59 1.83 -4.48
N ARG A 40 -8.29 1.96 -4.20
CA ARG A 40 -7.32 0.87 -4.36
C ARG A 40 -7.69 -0.36 -3.55
N CYS A 41 -8.08 -0.16 -2.29
CA CYS A 41 -8.53 -1.24 -1.43
C CYS A 41 -9.77 -1.95 -1.98
N PHE A 42 -10.71 -1.20 -2.57
CA PHE A 42 -11.86 -1.77 -3.27
C PHE A 42 -11.43 -2.56 -4.52
N GLU A 43 -10.61 -1.98 -5.39
CA GLU A 43 -10.11 -2.64 -6.61
C GLU A 43 -9.35 -3.93 -6.28
N THR A 44 -8.47 -3.92 -5.26
CA THR A 44 -7.75 -5.11 -4.82
C THR A 44 -8.68 -6.20 -4.30
N ARG A 45 -9.77 -5.85 -3.59
CA ARG A 45 -10.79 -6.83 -3.16
C ARG A 45 -11.51 -7.44 -4.36
N VAL A 46 -11.83 -6.64 -5.38
CA VAL A 46 -12.42 -7.12 -6.63
C VAL A 46 -11.47 -8.08 -7.34
N PHE A 47 -10.19 -7.72 -7.49
CA PHE A 47 -9.18 -8.61 -8.07
C PHE A 47 -9.03 -9.92 -7.29
N LEU A 48 -9.14 -9.87 -5.96
CA LEU A 48 -9.04 -11.07 -5.13
C LEU A 48 -10.28 -11.97 -5.29
N ALA A 49 -11.47 -11.37 -5.34
CA ALA A 49 -12.74 -12.10 -5.50
C ALA A 49 -12.81 -12.80 -6.88
N ASP A 50 -12.47 -12.08 -7.94
CA ASP A 50 -12.53 -12.58 -9.32
C ASP A 50 -11.15 -13.03 -9.84
N PHE A 51 -10.22 -13.39 -8.94
CA PHE A 51 -8.84 -13.75 -9.30
C PHE A 51 -8.76 -14.82 -10.38
N HIS A 52 -9.63 -15.83 -10.30
CA HIS A 52 -9.68 -16.92 -11.26
C HIS A 52 -9.97 -16.45 -12.70
N VAL A 53 -10.72 -15.35 -12.87
CA VAL A 53 -10.98 -14.75 -14.18
C VAL A 53 -9.72 -14.10 -14.74
N LEU A 54 -8.98 -13.37 -13.91
CA LEU A 54 -7.71 -12.73 -14.29
C LEU A 54 -6.64 -13.78 -14.62
N ASP A 55 -6.43 -14.74 -13.73
CA ASP A 55 -5.47 -15.85 -13.82
C ASP A 55 -5.57 -16.63 -15.15
N SER A 56 -6.79 -16.78 -15.68
CA SER A 56 -7.05 -17.50 -16.91
C SER A 56 -7.30 -16.62 -18.15
N ALA A 57 -7.21 -15.30 -18.05
CA ALA A 57 -7.77 -14.41 -19.07
C ALA A 57 -7.03 -14.49 -20.42
N LEU A 58 -5.69 -14.53 -20.40
CA LEU A 58 -4.88 -14.63 -21.62
C LEU A 58 -4.63 -16.07 -22.04
N SER A 59 -4.24 -16.92 -21.09
CA SER A 59 -3.71 -18.27 -21.36
C SER A 59 -4.77 -19.37 -21.28
N GLY A 60 -5.92 -19.09 -20.66
CA GLY A 60 -6.92 -20.10 -20.31
C GLY A 60 -6.50 -21.05 -19.18
N LYS A 61 -5.34 -20.82 -18.55
CA LYS A 61 -4.80 -21.67 -17.47
C LYS A 61 -4.98 -21.00 -16.11
N HIS A 62 -4.97 -21.80 -15.04
CA HIS A 62 -4.93 -21.30 -13.67
C HIS A 62 -3.54 -21.55 -13.09
N ASP A 63 -2.58 -20.67 -13.41
CA ASP A 63 -1.20 -20.80 -12.94
C ASP A 63 -0.94 -20.06 -11.61
N GLY A 64 -1.95 -19.34 -11.12
CA GLY A 64 -1.93 -18.64 -9.85
C GLY A 64 -1.38 -17.22 -9.93
N LEU A 65 -1.23 -16.68 -11.14
CA LEU A 65 -0.65 -15.37 -11.41
C LEU A 65 -1.49 -14.64 -12.46
N PHE A 66 -1.51 -13.30 -12.42
CA PHE A 66 -2.03 -12.52 -13.54
C PHE A 66 -1.14 -11.31 -13.83
N GLY A 67 -1.01 -10.97 -15.11
CA GLY A 67 -0.28 -9.80 -15.58
C GLY A 67 -1.19 -8.69 -16.14
N LEU A 68 -0.56 -7.64 -16.65
CA LEU A 68 -1.29 -6.54 -17.31
C LEU A 68 -1.98 -6.98 -18.61
N ASP A 69 -1.47 -8.00 -19.29
CA ASP A 69 -2.11 -8.51 -20.52
C ASP A 69 -3.38 -9.30 -20.20
N ASP A 70 -3.44 -10.02 -19.08
CA ASP A 70 -4.68 -10.63 -18.57
C ASP A 70 -5.74 -9.57 -18.27
N ALA A 71 -5.34 -8.50 -17.57
CA ALA A 71 -6.21 -7.36 -17.28
C ALA A 71 -6.74 -6.71 -18.58
N ARG A 72 -5.94 -6.67 -19.65
CA ARG A 72 -6.38 -6.18 -20.97
C ARG A 72 -7.41 -7.09 -21.61
N MET A 73 -7.28 -8.42 -21.50
CA MET A 73 -8.30 -9.35 -22.02
C MET A 73 -9.65 -9.15 -21.33
N VAL A 74 -9.65 -8.90 -20.01
CA VAL A 74 -10.86 -8.56 -19.25
C VAL A 74 -11.46 -7.22 -19.70
N ARG A 75 -10.64 -6.16 -19.80
CA ARG A 75 -11.08 -4.83 -20.23
C ARG A 75 -11.71 -4.86 -21.62
N ASP A 76 -11.06 -5.58 -22.55
CA ASP A 76 -11.48 -5.68 -23.95
C ASP A 76 -12.72 -6.58 -24.13
N GLY A 77 -13.23 -7.17 -23.04
CA GLY A 77 -14.42 -8.02 -23.07
C GLY A 77 -14.20 -9.37 -23.76
N LYS A 78 -12.94 -9.82 -23.85
CA LYS A 78 -12.59 -11.11 -24.46
C LYS A 78 -12.88 -12.30 -23.56
N VAL A 79 -13.10 -12.05 -22.27
CA VAL A 79 -13.55 -13.03 -21.28
C VAL A 79 -14.81 -12.55 -20.57
N ASN A 80 -15.62 -13.49 -20.09
CA ASN A 80 -16.78 -13.16 -19.29
C ASN A 80 -16.32 -12.74 -17.88
N ALA A 81 -16.62 -11.49 -17.51
CA ALA A 81 -16.18 -10.88 -16.27
C ALA A 81 -17.28 -10.00 -15.68
N SER A 82 -17.31 -9.88 -14.36
CA SER A 82 -18.22 -9.01 -13.64
C SER A 82 -18.04 -7.54 -14.08
N GLY A 83 -19.09 -6.73 -13.92
CA GLY A 83 -19.00 -5.29 -14.19
C GLY A 83 -17.97 -4.60 -13.31
N ASP A 84 -17.88 -5.02 -12.05
CA ASP A 84 -16.91 -4.50 -11.08
C ASP A 84 -15.48 -4.85 -11.49
N LEU A 85 -15.21 -6.09 -11.91
CA LEU A 85 -13.88 -6.48 -12.38
C LEU A 85 -13.50 -5.68 -13.63
N LYS A 86 -14.42 -5.52 -14.60
CA LYS A 86 -14.19 -4.69 -15.78
C LYS A 86 -13.87 -3.24 -15.43
N ALA A 87 -14.56 -2.66 -14.45
CA ALA A 87 -14.31 -1.31 -13.98
C ALA A 87 -12.94 -1.20 -13.29
N ALA A 88 -12.61 -2.14 -12.41
CA ALA A 88 -11.34 -2.17 -11.69
C ALA A 88 -10.14 -2.33 -12.63
N VAL A 89 -10.20 -3.23 -13.63
CA VAL A 89 -9.12 -3.35 -14.63
C VAL A 89 -9.02 -2.13 -15.54
N THR A 90 -10.15 -1.47 -15.83
CA THR A 90 -10.16 -0.24 -16.63
C THR A 90 -9.42 0.87 -15.88
N LEU A 91 -9.71 1.05 -14.60
CA LEU A 91 -9.03 2.02 -13.75
C LEU A 91 -7.55 1.69 -13.57
N LEU A 92 -7.20 0.41 -13.35
CA LEU A 92 -5.81 -0.07 -13.31
C LEU A 92 -5.03 0.31 -14.57
N LEU A 93 -5.62 0.09 -15.75
CA LEU A 93 -4.95 0.29 -17.05
C LEU A 93 -4.94 1.74 -17.53
N GLN A 94 -5.56 2.68 -16.80
CA GLN A 94 -5.45 4.10 -17.14
C GLN A 94 -3.99 4.56 -17.03
N PRO A 95 -3.50 5.40 -17.96
CA PRO A 95 -2.13 5.89 -17.95
C PRO A 95 -1.94 7.02 -16.92
N ALA A 96 -2.16 6.72 -15.65
CA ALA A 96 -1.87 7.62 -14.53
C ALA A 96 -0.63 7.11 -13.77
N ARG A 97 0.29 8.00 -13.39
CA ARG A 97 1.49 7.63 -12.62
C ARG A 97 1.14 6.85 -11.35
N ASP A 98 0.05 7.24 -10.69
CA ASP A 98 -0.40 6.58 -9.46
C ASP A 98 -0.88 5.14 -9.69
N ASN A 99 -1.37 4.81 -10.89
CA ASN A 99 -1.72 3.43 -11.26
C ASN A 99 -0.46 2.57 -11.43
N VAL A 100 0.59 3.13 -12.05
CA VAL A 100 1.87 2.43 -12.22
C VAL A 100 2.51 2.13 -10.87
N HIS A 101 2.54 3.11 -9.96
CA HIS A 101 3.06 2.92 -8.61
C HIS A 101 2.19 1.98 -7.77
N TRP A 102 0.88 1.98 -7.98
CA TRP A 102 0.00 1.02 -7.31
C TRP A 102 0.20 -0.40 -7.82
N TRP A 103 0.29 -0.61 -9.14
CA TRP A 103 0.59 -1.92 -9.72
C TRP A 103 1.87 -2.51 -9.15
N SER A 104 2.96 -1.74 -9.15
CA SER A 104 4.24 -2.19 -8.57
C SER A 104 4.12 -2.53 -7.07
N ARG A 105 3.24 -1.86 -6.32
CA ARG A 105 2.97 -2.21 -4.91
C ARG A 105 2.13 -3.46 -4.75
N LEU A 106 1.26 -3.79 -5.71
CA LEU A 106 0.55 -5.07 -5.72
C LEU A 106 1.55 -6.20 -5.97
N ASP A 107 2.26 -6.15 -7.10
CA ASP A 107 3.29 -7.10 -7.56
C ASP A 107 4.31 -7.45 -6.46
N THR A 108 4.67 -6.49 -5.60
CA THR A 108 5.68 -6.68 -4.55
C THR A 108 5.13 -6.83 -3.13
N ALA A 109 3.81 -6.93 -2.96
CA ALA A 109 3.18 -6.89 -1.64
C ALA A 109 3.54 -8.12 -0.77
N TYR A 110 3.60 -9.31 -1.36
CA TYR A 110 4.03 -10.50 -0.64
C TYR A 110 5.56 -10.56 -0.56
N LYS A 111 6.09 -10.81 0.65
CA LYS A 111 7.50 -10.57 1.06
C LYS A 111 8.60 -11.28 0.24
N GLY A 112 8.27 -12.15 -0.72
CA GLY A 112 9.24 -12.75 -1.63
C GLY A 112 9.73 -11.82 -2.75
N ALA A 113 8.97 -10.76 -3.07
CA ALA A 113 9.20 -9.89 -4.23
C ALA A 113 9.51 -8.42 -3.88
N LYS A 114 9.70 -8.08 -2.60
CA LYS A 114 9.85 -6.68 -2.12
C LYS A 114 10.88 -5.83 -2.89
N ASP A 115 11.87 -6.48 -3.50
CA ASP A 115 12.96 -5.84 -4.22
C ASP A 115 13.02 -6.21 -5.74
N ASN A 116 12.08 -7.01 -6.25
CA ASN A 116 12.05 -7.37 -7.67
C ASN A 116 10.61 -7.63 -8.17
N PRO A 117 9.92 -6.61 -8.70
CA PRO A 117 8.65 -6.81 -9.39
C PRO A 117 8.88 -7.74 -10.59
N ASP A 118 8.11 -8.82 -10.68
CA ASP A 118 8.18 -9.76 -11.81
C ASP A 118 7.14 -9.45 -12.90
N GLY A 119 6.33 -8.41 -12.67
CA GLY A 119 5.27 -7.99 -13.57
C GLY A 119 3.99 -8.83 -13.43
N LEU A 120 3.93 -9.71 -12.43
CA LEU A 120 2.82 -10.59 -12.15
C LEU A 120 2.29 -10.34 -10.74
N VAL A 121 1.00 -10.61 -10.54
CA VAL A 121 0.33 -10.47 -9.25
C VAL A 121 -0.25 -11.82 -8.88
N SER A 122 0.20 -12.36 -7.74
CA SER A 122 -0.35 -13.57 -7.17
C SER A 122 -1.54 -13.28 -6.26
N ARG A 123 -2.27 -14.33 -5.87
CA ARG A 123 -3.32 -14.19 -4.86
C ARG A 123 -2.77 -13.73 -3.51
N ASP A 124 -1.54 -14.11 -3.16
CA ASP A 124 -0.94 -13.75 -1.89
C ASP A 124 -0.45 -12.30 -1.88
N ASP A 125 -0.07 -11.76 -3.03
CA ASP A 125 0.17 -10.32 -3.21
C ASP A 125 -1.08 -9.49 -2.89
N LEU A 126 -2.23 -9.87 -3.44
CA LEU A 126 -3.49 -9.19 -3.16
C LEU A 126 -3.84 -9.22 -1.66
N LYS A 127 -3.71 -10.40 -1.01
CA LYS A 127 -3.95 -10.53 0.43
C LYS A 127 -2.97 -9.71 1.25
N ALA A 128 -1.68 -9.73 0.89
CA ALA A 128 -0.65 -8.98 1.57
C ALA A 128 -0.90 -7.48 1.46
N TYR A 129 -1.28 -7.00 0.27
CA TYR A 129 -1.64 -5.61 0.03
C TYR A 129 -2.82 -5.18 0.92
N LEU A 130 -3.90 -5.96 0.95
CA LEU A 130 -5.07 -5.66 1.79
C LEU A 130 -4.72 -5.60 3.27
N LYS A 131 -3.91 -6.56 3.74
CA LYS A 131 -3.44 -6.59 5.13
C LYS A 131 -2.58 -5.38 5.48
N GLN A 132 -1.70 -4.96 4.57
CA GLN A 132 -0.74 -3.89 4.82
C GLN A 132 -1.35 -2.49 4.69
N TYR A 133 -2.28 -2.29 3.75
CA TYR A 133 -2.75 -0.97 3.34
C TYR A 133 -4.24 -0.73 3.60
N CYS A 134 -5.04 -1.79 3.85
CA CYS A 134 -6.51 -1.70 3.88
C CYS A 134 -7.15 -2.14 5.20
N GLY A 135 -6.34 -2.40 6.24
CA GLY A 135 -6.84 -2.64 7.60
C GLY A 135 -7.19 -4.09 7.97
N GLY A 136 -6.87 -5.07 7.12
CA GLY A 136 -7.07 -6.50 7.41
C GLY A 136 -8.51 -6.99 7.29
#